data_AF-A0A2V5MFI1-F1
#
_entry.id   AF-A0A2V5MFI1-F1
#
_cell.length_a   1.000
_cell.length_b   1.000
_cell.length_c   1.000
_cell.angle_alpha   90.00
_cell.angle_beta   90.00
_cell.angle_gamma   90.00
#
_symmetry.space_group_name_H-M   'P 1'
#
loop_
_entity.id
_entity.type
_entity.pdbx_description
1 polymer ?
#
loop_
_entity_poly.entity_id
_entity_poly.type
_entity_poly.pdbx_seq_one_letter_code
_entity_poly.pdbx_strand_id
1 'polypeptide(L)'
;AANVFYGIVYFMLFAIPIFGASSIRSGAPLWLRVASVCGCAVSVLAIFFTVYPIIDVPNPLIFGTKIAVVAFIANAIGATIFMLGQKRRTMSVMSTR
;
A
#
# COMPACT_ATOMS: atom_id res chain seq x y z
N ALA A 1 -4.39 12.92 -6.22
CA ALA A 1 -3.40 11.92 -5.74
C ALA A 1 -3.62 11.49 -4.28
N ALA A 2 -3.99 12.40 -3.35
CA ALA A 2 -4.20 12.08 -1.93
C ALA A 2 -5.04 10.80 -1.68
N ASN A 3 -6.21 10.67 -2.31
CA ASN A 3 -7.07 9.48 -2.15
C ASN A 3 -6.39 8.17 -2.58
N VAL A 4 -5.55 8.20 -3.61
CA VAL A 4 -4.79 7.01 -4.05
C VAL A 4 -3.73 6.64 -3.03
N PHE A 5 -3.06 7.61 -2.40
CA PHE A 5 -2.13 7.34 -1.30
C PHE A 5 -2.83 6.67 -0.12
N TYR A 6 -3.97 7.20 0.32
CA TYR A 6 -4.74 6.58 1.40
C TYR A 6 -5.27 5.20 1.02
N GLY A 7 -5.76 5.03 -0.22
CA GLY A 7 -6.19 3.73 -0.73
C GLY A 7 -5.09 2.68 -0.69
N ILE A 8 -3.85 3.04 -1.07
CA ILE A 8 -2.69 2.15 -0.97
C ILE A 8 -2.40 1.79 0.48
N VAL A 9 -2.43 2.76 1.41
CA VAL A 9 -2.20 2.50 2.83
C VAL A 9 -3.24 1.53 3.38
N TYR A 10 -4.54 1.75 3.11
CA TYR A 10 -5.59 0.85 3.57
C TYR A 10 -5.46 -0.54 2.95
N PHE A 11 -5.15 -0.64 1.66
CA PHE A 11 -4.85 -1.91 1.02
C PHE A 11 -3.72 -2.65 1.74
N MET A 12 -2.61 -1.96 2.05
CA MET A 12 -1.49 -2.55 2.76
C MET A 12 -1.87 -3.00 4.18
N LEU A 13 -2.68 -2.22 4.90
CA LEU A 13 -3.17 -2.60 6.22
C LEU A 13 -4.05 -3.86 6.18
N PHE A 14 -4.97 -3.94 5.21
CA PHE A 14 -5.79 -5.12 5.01
C PHE A 14 -4.99 -6.33 4.48
N ALA A 15 -3.85 -6.11 3.83
CA ALA A 15 -2.98 -7.19 3.41
C ALA A 15 -2.24 -7.87 4.59
N ILE A 16 -2.07 -7.19 5.75
CA ILE A 16 -1.29 -7.71 6.89
C ILE A 16 -1.83 -9.06 7.43
N PRO A 17 -3.14 -9.23 7.71
CA PRO A 17 -3.65 -10.50 8.22
C PRO A 17 -3.53 -11.68 7.23
N ILE A 18 -3.28 -11.40 5.95
CA ILE A 18 -3.20 -12.38 4.87
C ILE A 18 -1.74 -12.71 4.53
N PHE A 19 -0.92 -11.67 4.30
CA PHE A 19 0.45 -11.77 3.78
C PHE A 19 1.53 -11.24 4.73
N GLY A 20 1.15 -10.72 5.90
CA GLY A 20 2.10 -10.18 6.88
C GLY A 20 2.99 -11.25 7.52
N ALA A 21 3.86 -10.80 8.44
CA ALA A 21 4.76 -11.68 9.18
C ALA A 21 4.01 -12.85 9.81
N SER A 22 4.65 -14.04 9.86
CA SER A 22 3.96 -15.25 10.31
C SER A 22 3.38 -15.14 11.71
N SER A 23 4.08 -14.43 12.61
CA SER A 23 3.63 -14.14 13.98
C SER A 23 2.35 -13.29 14.05
N ILE A 24 2.10 -12.46 13.03
CA ILE A 24 0.93 -11.59 12.95
C ILE A 24 -0.22 -12.33 12.25
N ARG A 25 0.05 -12.99 11.12
CA ARG A 25 -1.00 -13.69 10.35
C ARG A 25 -1.54 -14.93 11.08
N SER A 26 -0.71 -15.63 11.88
CA SER A 26 -1.12 -16.85 12.58
C SER A 26 -2.17 -16.57 13.65
N GLY A 27 -2.16 -15.37 14.25
CA GLY A 27 -3.15 -14.93 15.23
C GLY A 27 -4.45 -14.41 14.62
N ALA A 28 -4.54 -14.24 13.30
CA ALA A 28 -5.72 -13.70 12.64
C ALA A 28 -6.81 -14.78 12.47
N PRO A 29 -7.99 -14.65 13.11
CA PRO A 29 -9.08 -15.61 12.94
C PRO A 29 -9.63 -15.56 11.51
N LEU A 30 -10.29 -16.64 11.07
CA LEU A 30 -10.75 -16.80 9.68
C LEU A 30 -11.70 -15.68 9.24
N TRP A 31 -12.62 -15.23 10.11
CA TRP A 31 -13.53 -14.13 9.80
C TRP A 31 -12.79 -12.82 9.54
N LEU A 32 -11.73 -12.53 10.30
CA LEU A 32 -10.91 -11.34 10.08
C LEU A 32 -10.20 -11.40 8.73
N ARG A 33 -9.71 -12.57 8.32
CA ARG A 33 -9.09 -12.75 6.99
C ARG A 33 -10.09 -12.52 5.85
N VAL A 34 -11.33 -13.00 6.00
CA VAL A 34 -12.40 -12.72 5.02
C VAL A 34 -12.70 -11.22 4.98
N ALA A 35 -12.84 -10.56 6.12
CA ALA A 35 -13.04 -9.12 6.19
C ALA A 35 -11.87 -8.35 5.56
N SER A 36 -10.64 -8.81 5.76
CA SER A 36 -9.44 -8.27 5.12
C SER A 36 -9.47 -8.40 3.59
N VAL A 37 -9.92 -9.54 3.05
CA VAL A 37 -10.09 -9.71 1.60
C VAL A 37 -11.11 -8.70 1.05
N CYS A 38 -12.23 -8.50 1.74
CA CYS A 38 -13.22 -7.49 1.37
C CYS A 38 -12.62 -6.07 1.41
N GLY A 39 -11.88 -5.74 2.48
CA GLY A 39 -11.21 -4.44 2.62
C GLY A 39 -10.18 -4.20 1.51
N CYS A 40 -9.41 -5.22 1.13
CA CYS A 40 -8.51 -5.15 -0.03
C CYS A 40 -9.27 -4.87 -1.32
N ALA A 41 -10.36 -5.61 -1.59
CA ALA A 41 -11.16 -5.44 -2.79
C ALA A 41 -11.76 -4.03 -2.89
N VAL A 42 -12.34 -3.53 -1.80
CA VAL A 42 -12.89 -2.16 -1.72
C VAL A 42 -11.81 -1.11 -1.91
N SER A 43 -10.62 -1.31 -1.33
CA SER A 43 -9.50 -0.37 -1.50
C SER A 43 -9.03 -0.30 -2.96
N VAL A 44 -8.96 -1.44 -3.65
CA VAL A 44 -8.63 -1.49 -5.09
C VAL A 44 -9.71 -0.79 -5.92
N LEU A 45 -10.99 -1.04 -5.64
CA LEU A 45 -12.10 -0.36 -6.32
C LEU A 45 -12.06 1.16 -6.09
N ALA A 46 -11.78 1.61 -4.87
CA ALA A 46 -11.67 3.03 -4.54
C ALA A 46 -10.52 3.71 -5.31
N ILE A 47 -9.36 3.05 -5.41
CA ILE A 47 -8.25 3.54 -6.23
C ILE A 47 -8.67 3.60 -7.70
N PHE A 48 -9.30 2.54 -8.21
CA PHE A 48 -9.74 2.46 -9.60
C PHE A 48 -10.68 3.62 -9.96
N PHE A 49 -11.72 3.87 -9.16
CA PHE A 49 -12.66 4.99 -9.39
C PHE A 49 -12.04 6.38 -9.20
N THR A 50 -10.90 6.47 -8.52
CA THR A 50 -10.15 7.73 -8.40
C THR A 50 -9.27 7.98 -9.62
N VAL A 51 -8.71 6.92 -10.20
CA VAL A 51 -7.77 6.98 -11.34
C VAL A 51 -8.53 7.02 -12.67
N TYR A 52 -9.64 6.30 -12.77
CA TYR A 52 -10.54 6.36 -13.91
C TYR A 52 -11.38 7.65 -13.83
N PRO A 53 -11.28 8.55 -14.81
CA PRO A 53 -11.95 9.84 -14.75
C PRO A 53 -13.47 9.65 -14.89
N ILE A 54 -14.25 10.17 -13.93
CA ILE A 54 -15.72 10.19 -13.96
C ILE A 54 -16.24 11.29 -14.90
N ILE A 55 -15.42 12.32 -15.12
CA ILE A 55 -15.69 13.44 -16.02
C ILE A 55 -14.91 13.28 -17.33
N ASP A 56 -15.40 13.87 -18.41
CA ASP A 56 -14.69 13.83 -19.69
C ASP A 56 -13.33 14.53 -19.59
N VAL A 57 -12.29 13.78 -19.92
CA VAL A 57 -10.93 14.30 -20.07
C VAL A 57 -10.44 13.97 -21.48
N PRO A 58 -9.63 14.84 -22.12
CA PRO A 58 -9.20 14.62 -23.50
C PRO A 58 -8.45 13.30 -23.74
N ASN A 59 -7.75 12.80 -22.72
CA ASN A 59 -7.10 11.49 -22.77
C ASN A 59 -7.11 10.81 -21.38
N PRO A 60 -7.99 9.84 -21.14
CA PRO A 60 -8.11 9.12 -19.87
C PRO A 60 -6.84 8.37 -19.46
N LEU A 61 -6.08 7.84 -20.43
CA LEU A 61 -4.84 7.11 -20.16
C LEU A 61 -3.76 8.05 -19.62
N ILE A 62 -3.59 9.23 -20.21
CA ILE A 62 -2.62 10.23 -19.73
C ILE A 62 -3.01 10.71 -18.33
N PHE A 63 -4.29 10.94 -18.09
CA PHE A 63 -4.81 11.32 -16.77
C PHE A 63 -4.45 10.25 -15.71
N GLY A 64 -4.81 9.00 -15.96
CA GLY A 64 -4.53 7.90 -15.03
C GLY A 64 -3.04 7.69 -14.81
N THR A 65 -2.24 7.80 -15.88
CA THR A 65 -0.77 7.65 -15.83
C THR A 65 -0.14 8.69 -14.92
N LYS A 66 -0.56 9.97 -14.99
CA LYS A 66 -0.05 11.02 -14.10
C LYS A 66 -0.28 10.68 -12.62
N ILE A 67 -1.46 10.19 -12.28
CA ILE A 67 -1.79 9.82 -10.90
C ILE A 67 -0.94 8.61 -10.46
N ALA A 68 -0.86 7.59 -11.30
CA ALA A 68 -0.09 6.38 -11.02
C ALA A 68 1.39 6.66 -10.82
N VAL A 69 2.00 7.50 -11.68
CA VAL A 69 3.42 7.89 -11.59
C VAL A 69 3.70 8.62 -10.28
N VAL A 70 2.88 9.60 -9.92
CA VAL A 70 3.05 10.35 -8.66
C VAL A 70 2.92 9.42 -7.45
N ALA A 71 1.91 8.54 -7.46
CA ALA A 71 1.70 7.58 -6.39
C ALA A 71 2.90 6.62 -6.25
N PHE A 72 3.38 6.09 -7.37
CA PHE A 72 4.51 5.17 -7.41
C PHE A 72 5.79 5.81 -6.87
N ILE A 73 6.17 6.99 -7.37
CA ILE A 73 7.41 7.68 -6.96
C ILE A 73 7.41 7.95 -5.44
N ALA A 74 6.32 8.49 -4.90
CA ALA A 74 6.25 8.80 -3.48
C ALA A 74 6.30 7.54 -2.59
N ASN A 75 5.65 6.44 -3.00
CA ASN A 75 5.77 5.16 -2.28
C ASN A 75 7.19 4.58 -2.39
N ALA A 76 7.84 4.69 -3.55
CA ALA A 76 9.22 4.25 -3.73
C ALA A 76 10.20 5.03 -2.83
N ILE A 77 9.99 6.34 -2.67
CA ILE A 77 10.75 7.17 -1.71
C ILE A 77 10.54 6.64 -0.29
N GLY A 78 9.29 6.44 0.15
CA GLY A 78 8.98 5.90 1.48
C GLY A 78 9.61 4.53 1.74
N ALA A 79 9.52 3.61 0.76
CA ALA A 79 10.15 2.29 0.84
C ALA A 79 11.68 2.40 0.94
N THR A 80 12.30 3.29 0.17
CA THR A 80 13.75 3.52 0.21
C THR A 80 14.18 4.02 1.60
N ILE A 81 13.47 5.00 2.16
CA ILE A 81 13.72 5.51 3.52
C ILE A 81 13.61 4.38 4.55
N PHE A 82 12.56 3.57 4.47
CA PHE A 82 12.34 2.45 5.38
C PHE A 82 13.48 1.42 5.30
N MET A 83 13.89 1.03 4.09
CA MET A 83 14.99 0.08 3.88
C MET A 83 16.33 0.61 4.39
N LEU A 84 16.64 1.89 4.17
CA LEU A 84 17.84 2.54 4.70
C LEU A 84 17.82 2.57 6.24
N GLY A 85 16.66 2.84 6.84
CA GLY A 85 16.47 2.80 8.29
C GLY A 85 16.67 1.40 8.89
N GLN A 86 16.14 0.36 8.25
CA GLN A 86 16.34 -1.03 8.68
C GLN A 86 17.82 -1.43 8.67
N LYS A 87 18.56 -1.10 7.60
CA LYS A 87 20.00 -1.39 7.53
C LYS A 87 20.76 -0.79 8.70
N ARG A 88 20.47 0.47 9.06
CA ARG A 88 21.09 1.15 10.21
C ARG A 88 20.76 0.47 11.53
N ARG A 89 19.50 0.06 11.74
CA ARG A 89 19.07 -0.65 12.95
C ARG A 89 19.78 -2.00 13.11
N THR A 90 19.91 -2.77 12.02
CA THR A 90 20.60 -4.06 12.05
C THR A 90 22.10 -3.89 12.37
N MET A 91 22.77 -2.90 11.77
CA MET A 91 24.18 -2.60 12.07
C MET A 91 24.40 -2.17 13.52
N SER A 92 23.50 -1.33 14.08
CA SER A 92 23.57 -0.93 15.48
C SER A 92 23.42 -2.11 16.45
N VAL A 93 22.48 -3.02 16.19
CA VAL A 93 22.29 -4.22 17.04
C VAL A 93 23.51 -5.15 16.99
N MET A 94 24.17 -5.27 15.84
CA MET A 94 25.38 -6.10 15.68
C MET A 94 26.60 -5.51 16.41
N SER A 95 26.73 -4.18 16.48
CA SER A 95 27.84 -3.51 17.19
C SER A 95 27.72 -3.55 18.71
N THR A 96 26.54 -3.86 19.26
CA THR A 96 26.27 -3.95 20.71
C THR A 96 26.35 -5.39 21.24
N ARG A 97 26.59 -6.38 20.37
CA ARG A 97 26.85 -7.78 20.75
C ARG A 97 28.33 -8.08 20.65
#